data_AF-A0A976J234-F1
#
_entry.id   AF-A0A976J234-F1
#
_cell.length_a   1.000
_cell.length_b   1.000
_cell.length_c   1.000
_cell.angle_alpha   90.00
_cell.angle_beta   90.00
_cell.angle_gamma   90.00
#
_symmetry.space_group_name_H-M   'P 1'
#
loop_
_entity.id
_entity.type
_entity.pdbx_description
1 polymer ?
#
loop_
_entity_poly.entity_id
_entity_poly.type
_entity_poly.pdbx_seq_one_letter_code
_entity_poly.pdbx_strand_id
1 'polypeptide(L)' 'MSRQLPPYGLRMPDKLRIQIKELARERHRSMNAQIVVMLENGITAEKAASEQP' A
#
# COMPACT_ATOMS: atom_id res chain seq x y z
N MET A 1 -16.67 -5.69 -19.01
CA MET A 1 -15.25 -5.37 -19.30
C MET A 1 -14.72 -4.54 -18.16
N SER A 2 -14.01 -5.15 -17.21
CA SER A 2 -13.49 -4.49 -16.01
C SER A 2 -12.49 -3.41 -16.43
N ARG A 3 -12.84 -2.14 -16.23
CA ARG A 3 -12.01 -0.98 -16.57
C ARG A 3 -10.83 -0.98 -15.60
N GLN A 4 -9.75 -1.68 -15.96
CA GLN A 4 -8.51 -1.66 -15.20
C GLN A 4 -8.03 -0.20 -15.16
N LEU A 5 -8.04 0.39 -13.97
CA LEU A 5 -7.54 1.75 -13.76
C LEU A 5 -6.08 1.80 -14.23
N PRO A 6 -5.67 2.89 -14.91
CA PRO A 6 -4.28 3.03 -15.32
C PRO A 6 -3.36 2.97 -14.09
N PRO A 7 -2.18 2.35 -14.20
CA PRO A 7 -1.26 2.20 -13.08
C PRO A 7 -0.85 3.57 -12.54
N TYR A 8 -0.87 3.71 -11.21
CA TYR A 8 -0.44 4.94 -10.54
C TYR A 8 1.09 4.99 -10.43
N GLY A 9 1.71 5.99 -11.05
CA GLY A 9 3.17 6.18 -11.04
C GLY A 9 3.65 6.78 -9.71
N LEU A 10 3.93 5.94 -8.72
CA LEU A 10 4.45 6.36 -7.41
C LEU A 10 5.99 6.43 -7.43
N ARG A 11 6.56 7.57 -7.01
CA ARG A 11 8.01 7.69 -6.75
C ARG A 11 8.31 7.20 -5.34
N MET A 12 8.88 5.99 -5.23
CA MET A 12 9.32 5.43 -3.96
C MET A 12 10.84 5.46 -3.82
N PRO A 13 11.38 5.80 -2.64
CA PRO A 13 12.78 5.57 -2.32
C PRO A 13 13.14 4.09 -2.44
N ASP A 14 14.35 3.77 -2.91
CA ASP A 14 14.74 2.38 -3.18
C ASP A 14 14.67 1.49 -1.94
N LYS A 15 15.09 2.00 -0.78
CA LYS A 15 15.01 1.27 0.49
C LYS A 15 13.58 0.84 0.82
N LEU A 16 12.62 1.75 0.65
CA LEU A 16 11.20 1.48 0.92
C LEU A 16 10.63 0.46 -0.07
N ARG A 17 10.97 0.60 -1.36
CA ARG A 17 10.54 -0.34 -2.40
C ARG A 17 11.02 -1.77 -2.11
N ILE A 18 12.26 -1.94 -1.66
CA ILE A 18 12.83 -3.25 -1.31
C ILE A 18 12.07 -3.86 -0.14
N GLN A 19 11.85 -3.10 0.94
CA GLN A 19 11.12 -3.57 2.11
C GLN A 19 9.69 -4.03 1.76
N ILE A 20 8.96 -3.24 0.96
CA ILE A 20 7.60 -3.60 0.51
C ILE A 20 7.62 -4.87 -0.34
N LYS A 21 8.64 -5.04 -1.19
CA LYS A 21 8.78 -6.23 -2.03
C LYS A 21 9.04 -7.49 -1.20
N GLU A 22 9.88 -7.40 -0.17
CA GLU A 22 10.14 -8.50 0.76
C GLU A 22 8.88 -8.85 1.56
N LEU A 23 8.21 -7.85 2.12
CA LEU A 23 6.97 -8.03 2.87
C LEU A 23 5.85 -8.66 2.01
N ALA A 24 5.76 -8.26 0.73
CA ALA A 24 4.82 -8.84 -0.21
C ALA A 24 5.13 -10.31 -0.52
N ARG A 25 6.41 -10.67 -0.64
CA ARG A 25 6.86 -12.07 -0.82
C ARG A 25 6.50 -12.93 0.38
N GLU A 26 6.80 -12.47 1.59
CA GLU A 26 6.47 -13.17 2.84
C GLU A 26 4.95 -13.40 2.98
N ARG A 27 4.15 -12.42 2.56
CA ARG A 27 2.68 -12.49 2.63
C ARG A 27 2.04 -13.19 1.43
N HIS A 28 2.83 -13.74 0.51
CA HIS A 28 2.37 -14.38 -0.73
C HIS A 28 1.40 -13.50 -1.54
N ARG A 29 1.63 -12.18 -1.57
CA ARG A 29 0.79 -11.19 -2.27
C ARG A 29 1.60 -10.45 -3.33
N SER A 30 0.90 -9.88 -4.31
CA SER A 30 1.54 -8.95 -5.24
C SER A 30 1.98 -7.69 -4.50
N MET A 31 3.04 -7.05 -4.99
CA MET A 31 3.52 -5.79 -4.43
C MET A 31 2.41 -4.73 -4.41
N ASN A 32 1.57 -4.68 -5.46
CA ASN A 32 0.43 -3.77 -5.53
C ASN A 32 -0.60 -4.07 -4.42
N ALA A 33 -0.97 -5.35 -4.24
CA ALA A 33 -1.93 -5.73 -3.20
C ALA A 33 -1.40 -5.39 -1.79
N GLN A 34 -0.10 -5.58 -1.56
CA GLN A 34 0.51 -5.22 -0.27
C GLN A 34 0.52 -3.70 -0.04
N ILE A 35 0.83 -2.91 -1.06
CA ILE A 35 0.79 -1.44 -0.99
C ILE A 35 -0.64 -0.97 -0.68
N VAL A 36 -1.64 -1.49 -1.38
CA VAL A 36 -3.05 -1.12 -1.16
C VAL A 36 -3.47 -1.41 0.29
N VAL A 37 -3.20 -2.63 0.79
CA VAL A 37 -3.53 -3.00 2.18
C VAL A 37 -2.83 -2.10 3.20
N MET A 38 -1.55 -1.76 2.98
CA MET A 38 -0.83 -0.84 3.87
C MET A 38 -1.43 0.57 3.84
N LEU A 39 -1.83 1.07 2.67
CA LEU A 39 -2.46 2.38 2.54
C LEU A 39 -3.85 2.40 3.19
N GLU A 40 -4.67 1.36 2.98
CA GLU A 40 -5.99 1.25 3.61
C GLU A 40 -5.88 1.24 5.14
N ASN A 41 -4.94 0.45 5.68
CA ASN A 41 -4.69 0.40 7.11
C ASN A 41 -4.18 1.74 7.66
N GLY A 42 -3.26 2.40 6.94
CA GLY A 42 -2.73 3.71 7.31
C GLY A 42 -3.80 4.79 7.34
N ILE A 43 -4.64 4.86 6.29
CA ILE A 43 -5.76 5.81 6.23
C ILE A 43 -6.77 5.55 7.35
N THR A 44 -7.04 4.28 7.66
CA THR A 44 -7.96 3.91 8.75
C THR A 44 -7.39 4.31 10.11
N ALA A 45 -6.09 4.11 10.33
CA ALA A 45 -5.40 4.52 11.55
C ALA A 45 -5.33 6.05 11.69
N GLU A 46 -5.02 6.77 10.61
CA GLU A 46 -4.99 8.24 10.58
C GLU A 46 -6.38 8.85 10.84
N LYS A 47 -7.44 8.26 10.27
CA LYS A 47 -8.83 8.65 10.58
C LYS A 47 -9.14 8.43 12.05
N ALA A 48 -8.84 7.24 12.59
CA ALA A 48 -9.06 6.94 14.00
C ALA A 48 -8.27 7.87 14.94
N ALA A 49 -7.07 8.31 14.54
CA ALA A 49 -6.27 9.28 15.28
C ALA A 49 -6.79 10.72 15.15
N SER A 50 -7.36 11.09 13.99
CA SER A 50 -7.94 12.41 13.74
C SER A 50 -9.33 12.59 14.34
N GLU A 51 -10.03 11.50 14.63
CA GLU A 51 -11.35 11.47 15.28
C GLU A 51 -11.25 11.44 16.82
N GLN A 52 -10.09 11.71 17.41
CA GLN A 52 -9.95 11.92 18.85
C GLN A 52 -10.37 13.37 19.21
N PRO A 53 -11.47 13.57 19.99
CA PRO A 53 -11.93 14.87 20.45
C PRO A 53 -11.08 15.46 21.59
#